data_AF-A0A1Q8EPS5-F1
#
_entry.id   AF-A0A1Q8EPS5-F1
#
_cell.length_a   1.000
_cell.length_b   1.000
_cell.length_c   1.000
_cell.angle_alpha   90.00
_cell.angle_beta   90.00
_cell.angle_gamma   90.00
#
_symmetry.space_group_name_H-M   'P 1'
#
loop_
_entity.id
_entity.type
_entity.pdbx_description
1 polymer ?
#
loop_
_entity_poly.entity_id
_entity_poly.type
_entity_poly.pdbx_seq_one_letter_code
_entity_poly.pdbx_strand_id
1 'polypeptide(L)'
;MNQALKTSIDTLRTAVASETPALFWQEAMQHVSLLLKHIDRYGLSVGGMPAEINEHLLTWIADQVFDGVYDNAGDIRDIYRLIAADQAAFNATEYAKTAPASLQSVLAERIRQIQIHCFYPEQDVEYVDGDLAIAAACYATEAFVQATETEGAMRIVPESWPWMAVTWRPRDQRRNLVKAGALILAEIDRLDRAAASTQKEEPHV
;
A
#
# COMPACT_ATOMS: atom_id res chain seq x y z
N MET A 1 26.86 -5.21 11.94
CA MET A 1 25.66 -6.02 11.63
C MET A 1 25.34 -6.94 12.81
N ASN A 2 24.10 -7.01 13.29
CA ASN A 2 23.71 -7.92 14.38
C ASN A 2 23.73 -9.38 13.88
N GLN A 3 24.19 -10.32 14.72
CA GLN A 3 24.30 -11.75 14.41
C GLN A 3 23.01 -12.36 13.85
N ALA A 4 21.84 -11.98 14.39
CA ALA A 4 20.55 -12.49 13.90
C ALA A 4 20.24 -12.08 12.45
N LEU A 5 20.68 -10.89 12.04
CA LEU A 5 20.53 -10.40 10.67
C LEU A 5 21.48 -11.15 9.73
N LYS A 6 22.73 -11.34 10.17
CA LYS A 6 23.74 -12.10 9.42
C LYS A 6 23.26 -13.53 9.14
N THR A 7 22.78 -14.22 10.17
CA THR A 7 22.23 -15.58 10.03
C THR A 7 21.01 -15.60 9.10
N SER A 8 20.08 -14.64 9.23
CA SER A 8 18.89 -14.59 8.35
C SER A 8 19.26 -14.41 6.88
N ILE A 9 20.26 -13.56 6.61
CA ILE A 9 20.79 -13.31 5.28
C ILE A 9 21.46 -14.58 4.72
N ASP A 10 22.32 -15.22 5.51
CA ASP A 10 23.06 -16.41 5.07
C ASP A 10 22.12 -17.60 4.79
N THR A 11 21.08 -17.78 5.61
CA THR A 11 20.04 -18.79 5.41
C THR A 11 19.27 -18.56 4.10
N LEU A 12 18.83 -17.33 3.84
CA LEU A 12 18.14 -16.99 2.59
C LEU A 12 19.04 -17.20 1.38
N ARG A 13 20.31 -16.78 1.43
CA ARG A 13 21.29 -17.02 0.36
C ARG A 13 21.49 -18.50 0.06
N THR A 14 21.61 -19.30 1.10
CA THR A 14 21.86 -20.75 0.95
C THR A 14 20.68 -21.42 0.27
N ALA A 15 19.46 -21.00 0.59
CA ALA A 15 18.25 -21.47 -0.08
C ALA A 15 18.20 -21.05 -1.56
N VAL A 16 18.58 -19.80 -1.88
CA VAL A 16 18.64 -19.30 -3.26
C VAL A 16 19.73 -19.98 -4.10
N ALA A 17 20.86 -20.34 -3.48
CA ALA A 17 21.96 -21.00 -4.16
C ALA A 17 21.72 -22.51 -4.43
N SER A 18 20.63 -23.08 -3.91
CA SER A 18 20.26 -24.48 -4.10
C SER A 18 19.55 -24.69 -5.43
N GLU A 19 19.87 -25.78 -6.14
CA GLU A 19 19.16 -26.19 -7.36
C GLU A 19 17.68 -26.54 -7.10
N THR A 20 17.35 -26.87 -5.85
CA THR A 20 15.97 -27.09 -5.37
C THR A 20 15.78 -26.31 -4.06
N PRO A 21 15.30 -25.06 -4.11
CA PRO A 21 15.11 -24.25 -2.91
C PRO A 21 13.99 -24.84 -2.04
N ALA A 22 14.27 -25.11 -0.76
CA ALA A 22 13.27 -25.58 0.19
C ALA A 22 13.44 -24.87 1.53
N LEU A 23 12.66 -23.82 1.75
CA LEU A 23 12.42 -23.20 3.05
C LEU A 23 10.92 -23.30 3.34
N PHE A 24 10.55 -23.72 4.55
CA PHE A 24 9.14 -23.67 4.94
C PHE A 24 8.68 -22.21 5.03
N TRP A 25 7.47 -21.93 4.56
CA TRP A 25 6.89 -20.58 4.47
C TRP A 25 7.07 -19.76 5.76
N GLN A 26 6.77 -20.36 6.91
CA GLN A 26 6.85 -19.70 8.20
C GLN A 26 8.28 -19.30 8.59
N GLU A 27 9.27 -20.10 8.20
CA GLU A 27 10.68 -19.86 8.46
C GLU A 27 11.22 -18.76 7.52
N ALA A 28 10.84 -18.80 6.25
CA ALA A 28 11.16 -17.74 5.28
C ALA A 28 10.62 -16.37 5.74
N MET A 29 9.37 -16.31 6.19
CA MET A 29 8.74 -15.05 6.62
C MET A 29 9.33 -14.48 7.92
N GLN A 30 9.88 -15.31 8.81
CA GLN A 30 10.62 -14.83 9.98
C GLN A 30 11.90 -14.12 9.58
N HIS A 31 12.64 -14.66 8.60
CA HIS A 31 13.86 -14.04 8.08
C HIS A 31 13.58 -12.75 7.29
N VAL A 32 12.52 -12.74 6.47
CA VAL A 32 12.06 -11.54 5.74
C VAL A 32 11.61 -10.42 6.71
N SER A 33 10.88 -10.76 7.77
CA SER A 33 10.44 -9.77 8.77
C SER A 33 11.63 -9.10 9.48
N LEU A 34 12.68 -9.86 9.78
CA LEU A 34 13.90 -9.33 10.40
C LEU A 34 14.65 -8.36 9.47
N LEU A 35 14.67 -8.64 8.16
CA LEU A 35 15.26 -7.78 7.15
C LEU A 35 14.48 -6.46 7.00
N LEU A 36 13.16 -6.53 6.89
CA LEU A 36 12.31 -5.35 6.74
C LEU A 36 12.37 -4.44 7.98
N LYS A 37 12.40 -5.00 9.19
CA LYS A 37 12.58 -4.24 10.44
C LYS A 37 13.93 -3.53 10.52
N HIS A 38 14.97 -4.09 9.89
CA HIS A 38 16.27 -3.46 9.84
C HIS A 38 16.31 -2.27 8.88
N ILE A 39 15.72 -2.45 7.69
CA ILE A 39 15.57 -1.40 6.67
C ILE A 39 14.72 -0.25 7.20
N ASP A 40 13.60 -0.55 7.88
CA ASP A 40 12.72 0.44 8.52
C ASP A 40 13.44 1.24 9.60
N ARG A 41 14.27 0.59 10.42
CA ARG A 41 14.94 1.22 11.56
C ARG A 41 16.13 2.10 11.18
N TYR A 42 16.86 1.75 10.12
CA TYR A 42 18.13 2.41 9.78
C TYR A 42 18.14 3.04 8.38
N GLY A 43 17.06 2.89 7.60
CA GLY A 43 17.01 3.32 6.22
C GLY A 43 17.97 2.54 5.32
N LEU A 44 17.85 2.73 4.00
CA LEU A 44 18.73 2.09 3.01
C LEU A 44 20.18 2.62 3.06
N SER A 45 20.44 3.76 3.71
CA SER A 45 21.69 4.52 3.56
C SER A 45 22.56 4.63 4.81
N VAL A 46 22.08 4.29 6.01
CA VAL A 46 22.92 4.40 7.23
C VAL A 46 23.73 3.11 7.41
N GLY A 47 24.81 3.00 6.64
CA GLY A 47 25.84 1.97 6.81
C GLY A 47 26.09 1.05 5.61
N GLY A 48 25.53 1.35 4.44
CA GLY A 48 25.65 0.53 3.22
C GLY A 48 24.97 -0.83 3.38
N MET A 49 24.18 -1.26 2.38
CA MET A 49 23.77 -2.68 2.35
C MET A 49 25.03 -3.55 2.51
N PRO A 50 25.00 -4.64 3.31
CA PRO A 50 26.03 -5.67 3.21
C PRO A 50 26.15 -5.99 1.72
N ALA A 51 27.37 -5.97 1.15
CA ALA A 51 27.66 -6.06 -0.29
C ALA A 51 27.10 -7.32 -1.00
N GLU A 52 26.40 -8.13 -0.22
CA GLU A 52 26.09 -9.51 -0.42
C GLU A 52 24.53 -9.69 -0.46
N ILE A 53 23.72 -8.69 -0.08
CA ILE A 53 22.28 -8.65 -0.41
C ILE A 53 22.19 -7.99 -1.78
N ASN A 54 22.02 -8.81 -2.82
CA ASN A 54 21.98 -8.35 -4.20
C ASN A 54 20.54 -8.34 -4.75
N GLU A 55 20.37 -7.65 -5.86
CA GLU A 55 19.09 -7.52 -6.57
C GLU A 55 18.46 -8.88 -6.93
N HIS A 56 19.30 -9.88 -7.20
CA HIS A 56 18.85 -11.24 -7.53
C HIS A 56 18.15 -11.94 -6.35
N LEU A 57 18.66 -11.76 -5.12
CA LEU A 57 18.04 -12.31 -3.91
C LEU A 57 16.69 -11.63 -3.60
N LEU A 58 16.61 -10.32 -3.78
CA LEU A 58 15.35 -9.57 -3.60
C LEU A 58 14.31 -9.95 -4.64
N THR A 59 14.75 -10.16 -5.88
CA THR A 59 13.89 -10.58 -7.00
C THR A 59 13.35 -11.98 -6.76
N TRP A 60 14.20 -12.93 -6.34
CA TRP A 60 13.76 -14.29 -6.00
C TRP A 60 12.84 -14.33 -4.78
N ILE A 61 13.08 -13.51 -3.75
CA ILE A 61 12.15 -13.41 -2.60
C ILE A 61 10.79 -12.88 -3.04
N ALA A 62 10.74 -11.88 -3.93
CA ALA A 62 9.48 -11.42 -4.51
C ALA A 62 8.82 -12.53 -5.33
N ASP A 63 9.58 -13.23 -6.15
CA ASP A 63 9.11 -14.33 -7.00
C ASP A 63 8.52 -15.49 -6.17
N GLN A 64 9.20 -15.96 -5.12
CA GLN A 64 8.69 -17.04 -4.27
C GLN A 64 7.55 -16.64 -3.32
N VAL A 65 7.46 -15.36 -2.97
CA VAL A 65 6.37 -14.84 -2.13
C VAL A 65 5.12 -14.56 -2.98
N PHE A 66 5.29 -14.28 -4.28
CA PHE A 66 4.20 -13.80 -5.12
C PHE A 66 3.88 -14.68 -6.34
N ASP A 67 4.62 -15.75 -6.65
CA ASP A 67 4.37 -16.54 -7.85
C ASP A 67 3.71 -17.91 -7.61
N GLY A 68 2.39 -17.87 -7.70
CA GLY A 68 1.65 -19.00 -8.25
C GLY A 68 0.52 -18.58 -9.18
N VAL A 69 0.15 -17.30 -9.23
CA VAL A 69 -0.90 -16.78 -10.10
C VAL A 69 -0.65 -15.28 -10.29
N TYR A 70 -0.36 -14.83 -11.52
CA TYR A 70 -0.73 -13.53 -12.15
C TYR A 70 0.40 -12.94 -13.03
N ASP A 71 0.10 -12.82 -14.32
CA ASP A 71 1.03 -12.59 -15.44
C ASP A 71 1.51 -11.13 -15.66
N ASN A 72 1.35 -10.20 -14.72
CA ASN A 72 1.88 -8.84 -14.91
C ASN A 72 2.19 -8.08 -13.60
N ALA A 73 3.24 -8.49 -12.89
CA ALA A 73 3.67 -7.94 -11.59
C ALA A 73 4.63 -6.72 -11.69
N GLY A 74 4.90 -6.21 -12.89
CA GLY A 74 5.78 -5.05 -13.10
C GLY A 74 5.16 -3.74 -12.61
N ASP A 75 3.89 -3.53 -12.94
CA ASP A 75 3.19 -2.26 -12.73
C ASP A 75 2.94 -2.00 -11.23
N ILE A 76 2.44 -3.01 -10.51
CA ILE A 76 2.17 -2.96 -9.06
C ILE A 76 3.45 -2.58 -8.29
N ARG A 77 4.59 -3.15 -8.67
CA ARG A 77 5.89 -2.87 -8.03
C ARG A 77 6.33 -1.43 -8.28
N ASP A 78 6.07 -0.89 -9.45
CA ASP A 78 6.46 0.47 -9.82
C ASP A 78 5.53 1.51 -9.19
N ILE A 79 4.23 1.22 -9.02
CA ILE A 79 3.31 2.08 -8.26
C ILE A 79 3.61 2.06 -6.75
N TYR A 80 3.98 0.92 -6.18
CA TYR A 80 4.48 0.87 -4.81
C TYR A 80 5.72 1.74 -4.62
N ARG A 81 6.65 1.69 -5.58
CA ARG A 81 7.83 2.56 -5.56
C ARG A 81 7.45 4.02 -5.67
N LEU A 82 6.48 4.38 -6.52
CA LEU A 82 6.01 5.76 -6.66
C LEU A 82 5.36 6.28 -5.37
N ILE A 83 4.45 5.53 -4.75
CA ILE A 83 3.76 5.98 -3.53
C ILE A 83 4.69 5.98 -2.32
N ALA A 84 5.59 4.99 -2.22
CA ALA A 84 6.61 4.99 -1.18
C ALA A 84 7.64 6.11 -1.40
N ALA A 85 7.97 6.43 -2.66
CA ALA A 85 8.81 7.57 -3.02
C ALA A 85 8.11 8.89 -2.72
N ASP A 86 6.80 9.02 -2.98
CA ASP A 86 6.03 10.22 -2.64
C ASP A 86 5.89 10.38 -1.13
N GLN A 87 5.67 9.30 -0.38
CA GLN A 87 5.67 9.34 1.09
C GLN A 87 7.06 9.71 1.63
N ALA A 88 8.14 9.15 1.08
CA ALA A 88 9.51 9.46 1.47
C ALA A 88 9.92 10.89 1.07
N ALA A 89 9.55 11.33 -0.14
CA ALA A 89 9.78 12.68 -0.64
C ALA A 89 8.98 13.69 0.17
N PHE A 90 7.70 13.40 0.43
CA PHE A 90 6.87 14.14 1.37
C PHE A 90 7.62 14.24 2.70
N ASN A 91 7.91 13.13 3.39
CA ASN A 91 8.62 13.12 4.69
C ASN A 91 9.99 13.84 4.70
N ALA A 92 10.67 13.93 3.55
CA ALA A 92 11.93 14.66 3.40
C ALA A 92 11.74 16.19 3.27
N THR A 93 10.56 16.65 2.83
CA THR A 93 10.25 18.09 2.73
C THR A 93 10.07 18.72 4.10
N GLU A 94 10.50 19.98 4.22
CA GLU A 94 10.26 20.80 5.41
C GLU A 94 8.77 21.02 5.68
N TYR A 95 7.97 21.02 4.61
CA TYR A 95 6.51 21.05 4.69
C TYR A 95 5.93 19.80 5.35
N ALA A 96 6.41 18.58 5.07
CA ALA A 96 5.88 17.37 5.72
C ALA A 96 6.27 17.23 7.19
N LYS A 97 7.47 17.70 7.57
CA LYS A 97 7.91 17.75 8.97
C LYS A 97 7.01 18.66 9.81
N THR A 98 6.42 19.67 9.17
CA THR A 98 5.46 20.61 9.78
C THR A 98 4.02 20.35 9.36
N ALA A 99 3.77 19.31 8.54
CA ALA A 99 2.46 19.06 7.98
C ALA A 99 1.49 18.66 9.10
N PRO A 100 0.23 19.11 9.00
CA PRO A 100 -0.79 18.67 9.93
C PRO A 100 -0.93 17.14 9.94
N ALA A 101 -1.17 16.58 11.12
CA ALA A 101 -1.36 15.13 11.30
C ALA A 101 -2.50 14.56 10.43
N SER A 102 -3.45 15.39 9.99
CA SER A 102 -4.50 15.00 9.02
C SER A 102 -3.92 14.55 7.68
N LEU A 103 -2.96 15.28 7.11
CA LEU A 103 -2.37 14.98 5.82
C LEU A 103 -1.60 13.65 5.86
N GLN A 104 -0.75 13.48 6.89
CA GLN A 104 -0.04 12.22 7.14
C GLN A 104 -1.00 11.04 7.32
N SER A 105 -2.13 11.24 8.00
CA SER A 105 -3.10 10.17 8.25
C SER A 105 -3.77 9.67 6.96
N VAL A 106 -4.09 10.58 6.03
CA VAL A 106 -4.73 10.24 4.75
C VAL A 106 -3.75 9.49 3.84
N LEU A 107 -2.51 9.98 3.72
CA LEU A 107 -1.47 9.30 2.94
C LEU A 107 -1.15 7.90 3.49
N ALA A 108 -0.99 7.79 4.81
CA ALA A 108 -0.77 6.50 5.46
C ALA A 108 -1.95 5.54 5.25
N GLU A 109 -3.18 6.03 5.23
CA GLU A 109 -4.34 5.20 4.94
C GLU A 109 -4.39 4.72 3.50
N ARG A 110 -4.01 5.57 2.53
CA ARG A 110 -3.89 5.16 1.13
C ARG A 110 -2.85 4.05 0.97
N ILE A 111 -1.67 4.20 1.58
CA ILE A 111 -0.65 3.14 1.62
C ILE A 111 -1.20 1.86 2.23
N ARG A 112 -1.97 1.96 3.33
CA ARG A 112 -2.58 0.81 4.00
C ARG A 112 -3.58 0.08 3.10
N GLN A 113 -4.41 0.79 2.33
CA GLN A 113 -5.34 0.17 1.37
C GLN A 113 -4.60 -0.68 0.35
N ILE A 114 -3.49 -0.17 -0.17
CA ILE A 114 -2.67 -0.87 -1.16
C ILE A 114 -1.95 -2.05 -0.51
N GLN A 115 -1.25 -1.84 0.60
CA GLN A 115 -0.39 -2.86 1.23
C GLN A 115 -1.15 -3.98 1.93
N ILE A 116 -2.28 -3.67 2.56
CA ILE A 116 -3.01 -4.64 3.41
C ILE A 116 -4.20 -5.23 2.65
N HIS A 117 -4.90 -4.43 1.85
CA HIS A 117 -6.12 -4.86 1.17
C HIS A 117 -5.88 -5.18 -0.30
N CYS A 118 -4.65 -4.99 -0.80
CA CYS A 118 -4.30 -5.21 -2.20
C CYS A 118 -5.19 -4.39 -3.14
N PHE A 119 -5.61 -3.19 -2.73
CA PHE A 119 -6.38 -2.27 -3.56
C PHE A 119 -5.41 -1.43 -4.38
N TYR A 120 -4.93 -2.02 -5.47
CA TYR A 120 -3.88 -1.43 -6.30
C TYR A 120 -4.44 -0.32 -7.19
N PRO A 121 -3.70 0.79 -7.38
CA PRO A 121 -4.18 1.88 -8.24
C PRO A 121 -4.49 1.45 -9.68
N GLU A 122 -3.79 0.47 -10.24
CA GLU A 122 -4.08 -0.08 -11.57
C GLU A 122 -5.45 -0.74 -11.63
N GLN A 123 -5.86 -1.39 -10.55
CA GLN A 123 -7.18 -2.04 -10.41
C GLN A 123 -8.28 -1.02 -10.13
N ASP A 124 -7.93 0.19 -9.70
CA ASP A 124 -8.94 1.22 -9.48
C ASP A 124 -9.69 1.56 -10.78
N VAL A 125 -9.11 1.28 -11.95
CA VAL A 125 -9.79 1.42 -13.26
C VAL A 125 -11.05 0.54 -13.37
N GLU A 126 -11.10 -0.58 -12.63
CA GLU A 126 -12.25 -1.48 -12.60
C GLU A 126 -13.42 -0.90 -11.81
N TYR A 127 -13.15 0.07 -10.92
CA TYR A 127 -14.18 0.85 -10.23
C TYR A 127 -14.67 1.97 -11.15
N VAL A 128 -15.77 1.70 -11.83
CA VAL A 128 -16.41 2.61 -12.79
C VAL A 128 -17.55 3.40 -12.12
N ASP A 129 -18.19 4.32 -12.85
CA ASP A 129 -19.39 5.05 -12.42
C ASP A 129 -19.28 5.82 -11.08
N GLY A 130 -18.05 6.14 -10.66
CA GLY A 130 -17.78 6.89 -9.44
C GLY A 130 -17.82 6.05 -8.16
N ASP A 131 -17.65 4.74 -8.25
CA ASP A 131 -17.61 3.80 -7.13
C ASP A 131 -16.68 4.25 -5.98
N LEU A 132 -15.46 4.68 -6.29
CA LEU A 132 -14.52 5.17 -5.27
C LEU A 132 -15.03 6.48 -4.61
N ALA A 133 -15.63 7.37 -5.40
CA ALA A 133 -16.20 8.62 -4.91
C ALA A 133 -17.42 8.39 -4.00
N ILE A 134 -18.34 7.49 -4.39
CA ILE A 134 -19.52 7.20 -3.58
C ILE A 134 -19.17 6.42 -2.31
N ALA A 135 -18.17 5.52 -2.36
CA ALA A 135 -17.62 4.89 -1.17
C ALA A 135 -17.00 5.91 -0.20
N ALA A 136 -16.28 6.92 -0.71
CA ALA A 136 -15.76 8.00 0.10
C ALA A 136 -16.89 8.82 0.76
N ALA A 137 -17.94 9.14 0.00
CA ALA A 137 -19.11 9.86 0.50
C ALA A 137 -19.83 9.09 1.62
N CYS A 138 -19.92 7.76 1.51
CA CYS A 138 -20.47 6.89 2.55
C CYS A 138 -19.69 7.03 3.87
N TYR A 139 -18.35 6.96 3.83
CA TYR A 139 -17.53 7.16 5.03
C TYR A 139 -17.61 8.60 5.58
N ALA A 140 -17.68 9.61 4.72
CA ALA A 140 -17.85 11.00 5.17
C ALA A 140 -19.21 11.23 5.83
N THR A 141 -20.28 10.63 5.28
CA THR A 141 -21.63 10.69 5.84
C THR A 141 -21.69 9.99 7.19
N GLU A 142 -21.08 8.82 7.32
CA GLU A 142 -20.97 8.12 8.60
C GLU A 142 -20.24 8.97 9.65
N ALA A 143 -19.17 9.66 9.28
CA ALA A 143 -18.49 10.60 10.18
C ALA A 143 -19.38 11.78 10.58
N PHE A 144 -20.17 12.32 9.65
CA PHE A 144 -21.15 13.37 9.95
C PHE A 144 -22.22 12.89 10.94
N VAL A 145 -22.78 11.70 10.70
CA VAL A 145 -23.75 11.05 11.59
C VAL A 145 -23.15 10.89 12.99
N GLN A 146 -21.94 10.36 13.11
CA GLN A 146 -21.23 10.21 14.38
C GLN A 146 -20.96 11.52 15.13
N ALA A 147 -20.86 12.65 14.42
CA ALA A 147 -20.69 13.96 15.05
C ALA A 147 -21.96 14.47 15.75
N THR A 148 -23.12 13.93 15.36
CA THR A 148 -24.45 14.40 15.79
C THR A 148 -25.21 13.38 16.63
N GLU A 149 -24.80 12.12 16.60
CA GLU A 149 -25.44 11.02 17.33
C GLU A 149 -24.91 10.84 18.77
N THR A 150 -25.73 10.17 19.59
CA THR A 150 -25.33 9.70 20.91
C THR A 150 -24.44 8.46 20.80
N GLU A 151 -23.45 8.33 21.69
CA GLU A 151 -22.52 7.21 21.74
C GLU A 151 -23.27 5.86 21.79
N GLY A 152 -22.88 4.91 20.92
CA GLY A 152 -23.47 3.56 20.87
C GLY A 152 -24.51 3.31 19.77
N ALA A 153 -24.81 4.28 18.90
CA ALA A 153 -25.68 4.06 17.74
C ALA A 153 -25.16 2.96 16.80
N MET A 154 -26.08 2.15 16.27
CA MET A 154 -25.76 1.03 15.37
C MET A 154 -25.28 1.55 14.01
N ARG A 155 -24.18 0.99 13.51
CA ARG A 155 -23.57 1.38 12.24
C ARG A 155 -24.16 0.52 11.11
N ILE A 156 -25.13 1.08 10.40
CA ILE A 156 -25.81 0.41 9.28
C ILE A 156 -24.99 0.65 8.00
N VAL A 157 -25.05 -0.31 7.08
CA VAL A 157 -24.44 -0.14 5.75
C VAL A 157 -25.25 0.90 4.98
N PRO A 158 -24.64 1.98 4.46
CA PRO A 158 -25.34 2.94 3.63
C PRO A 158 -25.90 2.28 2.37
N GLU A 159 -27.10 2.67 1.94
CA GLU A 159 -27.72 2.16 0.71
C GLU A 159 -26.86 2.44 -0.54
N SER A 160 -26.16 3.57 -0.53
CA SER A 160 -25.23 3.98 -1.58
C SER A 160 -23.86 3.31 -1.51
N TRP A 161 -23.62 2.37 -0.58
CA TRP A 161 -22.35 1.65 -0.51
C TRP A 161 -22.20 0.77 -1.76
N PRO A 162 -21.16 0.96 -2.59
CA PRO A 162 -21.10 0.38 -3.93
C PRO A 162 -20.70 -1.10 -3.94
N TRP A 163 -20.23 -1.62 -2.80
CA TRP A 163 -19.69 -2.98 -2.69
C TRP A 163 -20.54 -3.85 -1.77
N MET A 164 -20.14 -5.11 -1.61
CA MET A 164 -20.82 -6.02 -0.70
C MET A 164 -20.96 -5.41 0.70
N ALA A 165 -22.14 -5.53 1.32
CA ALA A 165 -22.40 -5.04 2.67
C ALA A 165 -21.35 -5.48 3.70
N VAL A 166 -20.78 -6.67 3.51
CA VAL A 166 -19.72 -7.21 4.36
C VAL A 166 -18.38 -6.49 4.21
N THR A 167 -18.16 -5.59 3.25
CA THR A 167 -16.92 -4.79 3.15
C THR A 167 -17.04 -3.43 3.83
N TRP A 168 -18.26 -3.04 4.23
CA TRP A 168 -18.48 -1.87 5.07
C TRP A 168 -17.81 -2.06 6.44
N ARG A 169 -16.86 -1.19 6.76
CA ARG A 169 -16.04 -1.27 7.98
C ARG A 169 -15.88 0.11 8.62
N PRO A 170 -16.96 0.75 9.09
CA PRO A 170 -16.87 2.03 9.76
C PRO A 170 -16.10 1.90 11.08
N ARG A 171 -15.46 3.01 11.47
CA ARG A 171 -14.75 3.18 12.75
C ARG A 171 -15.24 4.47 13.40
N ASP A 172 -14.40 5.14 14.18
CA ASP A 172 -14.67 6.46 14.73
C ASP A 172 -14.69 7.56 13.65
N GLN A 173 -15.21 8.72 14.05
CA GLN A 173 -15.47 9.85 13.16
C GLN A 173 -14.22 10.26 12.39
N ARG A 174 -13.10 10.45 13.10
CA ARG A 174 -11.84 10.86 12.49
C ARG A 174 -11.34 9.80 11.52
N ARG A 175 -11.39 8.53 11.91
CA ARG A 175 -10.92 7.44 11.07
C ARG A 175 -11.75 7.26 9.79
N ASN A 176 -13.06 7.47 9.87
CA ASN A 176 -13.93 7.44 8.69
C ASN A 176 -13.59 8.58 7.72
N LEU A 177 -13.34 9.80 8.21
CA LEU A 177 -12.87 10.91 7.37
C LEU A 177 -11.52 10.61 6.71
N VAL A 178 -10.60 9.96 7.43
CA VAL A 178 -9.31 9.53 6.87
C VAL A 178 -9.49 8.51 5.74
N LYS A 179 -10.40 7.54 5.92
CA LYS A 179 -10.74 6.58 4.86
C LYS A 179 -11.38 7.24 3.65
N ALA A 180 -12.30 8.19 3.89
CA ALA A 180 -12.92 8.98 2.82
C ALA A 180 -11.86 9.75 2.02
N GLY A 181 -10.94 10.44 2.72
CA GLY A 181 -9.83 11.14 2.06
C GLY A 181 -8.94 10.22 1.22
N ALA A 182 -8.62 9.02 1.72
CA ALA A 182 -7.82 8.06 0.96
C ALA A 182 -8.53 7.52 -0.29
N LEU A 183 -9.85 7.30 -0.21
CA LEU A 183 -10.66 6.91 -1.37
C LEU A 183 -10.83 8.04 -2.39
N ILE A 184 -10.88 9.29 -1.94
CA ILE A 184 -10.86 10.46 -2.84
C ILE A 184 -9.52 10.53 -3.59
N LEU A 185 -8.39 10.32 -2.92
CA LEU A 185 -7.09 10.24 -3.59
C LEU A 185 -7.08 9.13 -4.65
N ALA A 186 -7.61 7.95 -4.31
CA ALA A 186 -7.73 6.83 -5.25
C ALA A 186 -8.52 7.20 -6.51
N GLU A 187 -9.66 7.88 -6.36
CA GLU A 187 -10.49 8.31 -7.49
C GLU A 187 -9.79 9.38 -8.34
N ILE A 188 -9.10 10.34 -7.71
CA ILE A 188 -8.33 11.35 -8.45
C ILE A 188 -7.22 10.66 -9.28
N ASP A 189 -6.46 9.76 -8.68
CA ASP A 189 -5.41 9.00 -9.39
C ASP A 189 -5.99 8.22 -10.57
N ARG A 190 -7.19 7.63 -10.41
CA ARG A 190 -7.88 6.90 -11.48
C ARG A 190 -8.29 7.83 -12.62
N LEU A 191 -8.84 9.01 -12.31
CA LEU A 191 -9.22 10.02 -13.29
C LEU A 191 -8.01 10.58 -14.05
N ASP A 192 -6.93 10.88 -13.34
CA ASP A 192 -5.69 11.40 -13.92
C ASP A 192 -5.04 10.38 -14.86
N ARG A 193 -5.04 9.09 -14.48
CA ARG A 193 -4.62 8.00 -15.37
C ARG A 193 -5.49 7.89 -16.62
N ALA A 194 -6.82 7.95 -16.47
CA ALA A 194 -7.74 7.89 -17.61
C ALA A 194 -7.47 9.04 -18.60
N ALA A 195 -7.28 10.26 -18.10
CA ALA A 195 -6.96 11.44 -18.92
C ALA A 195 -5.61 11.29 -19.67
N ALA A 196 -4.58 10.76 -19.00
CA ALA A 196 -3.27 10.54 -19.62
C ALA A 196 -3.32 9.48 -20.73
N SER A 197 -4.14 8.43 -20.59
CA SER A 197 -4.34 7.41 -21.63
C SER A 197 -5.03 7.97 -22.87
N THR A 198 -6.08 8.79 -22.70
CA THR A 198 -6.79 9.42 -23.82
C THR A 198 -5.88 10.36 -24.64
N GLN A 199 -4.97 11.09 -23.99
CA GLN A 199 -4.00 11.97 -24.69
C GLN A 199 -2.96 11.21 -25.52
N LYS A 200 -2.70 9.94 -25.20
CA LYS A 200 -1.72 9.11 -25.91
C LYS A 200 -2.30 8.48 -27.19
N GLU A 201 -3.63 8.41 -27.29
CA GLU A 201 -4.37 7.80 -28.40
C GLU A 201 -4.75 8.81 -29.50
N GLU A 202 -4.69 10.12 -29.25
CA GLU A 202 -4.82 11.14 -30.30
C GLU A 202 -3.56 11.16 -31.17
N PRO A 203 -3.60 10.71 -32.45
CA PRO A 203 -2.47 10.86 -33.34
C PRO A 203 -2.29 12.36 -33.58
N HIS A 204 -1.05 12.83 -33.49
CA HIS A 204 -0.71 14.20 -33.87
C HIS A 204 -1.05 14.37 -35.38
N VAL A 205 -2.20 15.00 -35.66
CA VAL A 205 -2.65 15.37 -37.01
C VAL A 205 -1.88 16.59 -37.51
#